data_AF-A0A0N4YTF5-F1
#
_entry.id   AF-A0A0N4YTF5-F1
#
_cell.length_a   1.000
_cell.length_b   1.000
_cell.length_c   1.000
_cell.angle_alpha   90.00
_cell.angle_beta   90.00
_cell.angle_gamma   90.00
#
_symmetry.space_group_name_H-M   'P 1'
#
loop_
_entity.id
_entity.type
_entity.pdbx_description
1 polymer ?
#
loop_
_entity_poly.entity_id
_entity_poly.type
_entity_poly.pdbx_seq_one_letter_code
_entity_poly.pdbx_strand_id
1 'polypeptide(L)'
;MHISKQIIEKLGQRWNHFVCAKAFSGACKVSDSIQICSYNSDQIIVMGMPLRFKESEQDVKESIMNWIIDCKASPKQTAQILKDIRKKVKSGDTGAAGSAFITAIAVLAAVLVFNSW
;
A
#
# COMPACT_ATOMS: atom_id res chain seq x y z
N MET A 1 -16.56 4.19 8.83
CA MET A 1 -15.27 3.49 8.63
C MET A 1 -15.47 2.00 8.33
N HIS A 2 -15.99 1.64 7.15
CA HIS A 2 -16.22 0.23 6.80
C HIS A 2 -14.92 -0.48 6.39
N ILE A 3 -14.00 0.24 5.74
CA ILE A 3 -12.74 -0.29 5.19
C ILE A 3 -11.74 -0.66 6.30
N SER A 4 -11.56 0.18 7.33
CA SER A 4 -10.61 -0.10 8.42
C SER A 4 -10.96 -1.39 9.17
N LYS A 5 -12.26 -1.67 9.38
CA LYS A 5 -12.73 -2.93 9.99
C LYS A 5 -12.39 -4.14 9.12
N GLN A 6 -12.64 -4.06 7.81
CA GLN A 6 -12.27 -5.11 6.87
C GLN A 6 -10.75 -5.34 6.86
N ILE A 7 -9.94 -4.28 6.81
CA ILE A 7 -8.47 -4.39 6.85
C ILE A 7 -8.02 -5.11 8.13
N ILE A 8 -8.56 -4.74 9.30
CA ILE A 8 -8.22 -5.40 10.57
C ILE A 8 -8.58 -6.88 10.54
N GLU A 9 -9.75 -7.22 9.99
CA GLU A 9 -10.20 -8.60 9.84
C GLU A 9 -9.27 -9.40 8.93
N LYS A 10 -8.94 -8.85 7.74
CA LYS A 10 -8.01 -9.48 6.79
C LYS A 10 -6.61 -9.65 7.37
N LEU A 11 -6.06 -8.63 8.05
CA LEU A 11 -4.76 -8.72 8.73
C LEU A 11 -4.71 -9.77 9.85
N GLY A 12 -5.86 -10.16 10.41
CA GLY A 12 -5.97 -11.16 11.47
C GLY A 12 -5.99 -12.61 10.96
N GLN A 13 -6.10 -12.82 9.65
CA GLN A 13 -6.23 -14.15 9.06
C GLN A 13 -4.89 -14.90 9.14
N ARG A 14 -4.92 -16.12 9.73
CA ARG A 14 -3.73 -16.96 9.93
C ARG A 14 -3.14 -17.50 8.64
N TRP A 15 -3.94 -17.59 7.58
CA TRP A 15 -3.56 -18.09 6.26
C TRP A 15 -3.03 -16.99 5.33
N ASN A 16 -2.67 -15.80 5.84
CA ASN A 16 -2.05 -14.79 5.01
C ASN A 16 -0.63 -15.21 4.61
N HIS A 17 -0.53 -15.81 3.41
CA HIS A 17 0.73 -16.09 2.75
C HIS A 17 1.09 -14.90 1.85
N PHE A 18 2.12 -14.16 2.23
CA PHE A 18 2.54 -12.98 1.48
C PHE A 18 3.59 -13.33 0.42
N VAL A 19 3.31 -12.92 -0.81
CA VAL A 19 4.28 -12.87 -1.91
C VAL A 19 4.76 -11.44 -2.11
N CYS A 20 5.99 -11.30 -2.60
CA CYS A 20 6.52 -10.01 -3.05
C CYS A 20 6.05 -9.72 -4.47
N ALA A 21 5.58 -8.49 -4.70
CA ALA A 21 5.32 -7.95 -6.02
C ALA A 21 6.04 -6.62 -6.19
N LYS A 22 6.61 -6.39 -7.37
CA LYS A 22 7.21 -5.11 -7.74
C LYS A 22 6.19 -4.29 -8.52
N ALA A 23 6.01 -3.03 -8.14
CA ALA A 23 5.18 -2.06 -8.86
C ALA A 23 6.08 -1.00 -9.53
N PHE A 24 5.52 -0.24 -10.47
CA PHE A 24 6.27 0.80 -11.21
C PHE A 24 6.94 1.82 -10.28
N SER A 25 6.27 2.21 -9.19
CA SER A 25 6.72 3.23 -8.23
C SER A 25 6.86 2.70 -6.79
N GLY A 26 7.02 1.37 -6.63
CA GLY A 26 6.99 0.78 -5.31
C GLY A 26 7.16 -0.73 -5.23
N ALA A 27 6.98 -1.25 -4.03
CA ALA A 27 6.96 -2.69 -3.74
C ALA A 27 5.70 -3.03 -2.93
N CYS A 28 5.21 -4.24 -3.09
CA CYS A 28 4.02 -4.72 -2.40
C CYS A 28 4.24 -6.11 -1.80
N LYS A 29 3.62 -6.33 -0.64
CA LYS A 29 3.30 -7.63 -0.07
C LYS A 29 1.85 -7.93 -0.37
N VAL A 30 1.61 -9.01 -1.09
CA VAL A 30 0.27 -9.41 -1.53
C VAL A 30 -0.04 -10.78 -0.97
N SER A 31 -1.21 -10.96 -0.37
CA SER A 31 -1.81 -12.27 -0.10
C SER A 31 -3.15 -12.37 -0.82
N ASP A 32 -3.78 -13.54 -0.72
CA ASP A 32 -5.14 -13.77 -1.25
C ASP A 32 -6.18 -12.80 -0.69
N SER A 33 -5.91 -12.18 0.46
CA SER A 33 -6.90 -11.41 1.22
C SER A 33 -6.54 -9.93 1.38
N ILE A 34 -5.26 -9.56 1.24
CA ILE A 34 -4.79 -8.22 1.54
C ILE A 34 -3.55 -7.83 0.72
N GLN A 35 -3.51 -6.57 0.29
CA GLN A 35 -2.37 -5.94 -0.37
C GLN A 35 -1.82 -4.81 0.51
N ILE A 36 -0.51 -4.81 0.73
CA ILE A 36 0.22 -3.79 1.49
C ILE A 36 1.39 -3.31 0.62
N CYS A 37 1.41 -2.04 0.26
CA CYS A 37 2.41 -1.48 -0.64
C CYS A 37 3.16 -0.32 -0.01
N SER A 38 4.43 -0.17 -0.39
CA SER A 38 5.22 1.03 -0.21
C SER A 38 5.33 1.74 -1.57
N TYR A 39 4.95 3.01 -1.63
CA TYR A 39 5.02 3.86 -2.82
C TYR A 39 5.90 5.08 -2.56
N ASN A 40 6.67 5.47 -3.60
CA ASN A 40 7.55 6.65 -3.60
C ASN A 40 8.45 6.75 -2.36
N SER A 41 8.83 5.60 -1.78
CA SER A 41 9.67 5.46 -0.59
C SER A 41 9.14 6.13 0.70
N ASP A 42 7.91 6.64 0.71
CA ASP A 42 7.41 7.44 1.84
C ASP A 42 5.95 7.16 2.23
N GLN A 43 5.21 6.39 1.42
CA GLN A 43 3.80 6.09 1.67
C GLN A 43 3.57 4.59 1.82
N ILE A 44 2.90 4.19 2.89
CA ILE A 44 2.41 2.82 3.07
C ILE A 44 0.91 2.81 2.82
N ILE A 45 0.46 1.96 1.90
CA ILE A 45 -0.94 1.82 1.52
C ILE A 45 -1.39 0.39 1.80
N VAL A 46 -2.50 0.24 2.52
CA VAL A 46 -3.10 -1.06 2.86
C VAL A 46 -4.49 -1.15 2.26
N MET A 47 -4.70 -2.03 1.28
CA MET A 47 -5.95 -2.15 0.51
C MET A 47 -6.49 -0.79 0.02
N GLY A 48 -5.63 0.03 -0.57
CA GLY A 48 -5.99 1.37 -1.04
C GLY A 48 -6.12 2.45 0.04
N MET A 49 -5.97 2.11 1.32
CA MET A 49 -5.99 3.06 2.43
C MET A 49 -4.58 3.52 2.81
N PRO A 50 -4.23 4.81 2.66
CA PRO A 50 -2.93 5.33 3.04
C PRO A 50 -2.81 5.45 4.57
N LEU A 51 -1.70 4.95 5.12
CA LEU A 51 -1.35 5.09 6.53
C LEU A 51 -0.51 6.36 6.74
N ARG A 52 -0.84 7.17 7.74
CA ARG A 52 -0.07 8.37 8.11
C ARG A 52 0.73 8.14 9.37
N PHE A 53 2.04 8.23 9.32
CA PHE A 53 2.91 8.09 10.48
C PHE A 53 3.31 9.46 11.02
N LYS A 54 3.31 9.61 12.34
CA LYS A 54 3.87 10.77 13.02
C LYS A 54 5.39 10.69 12.99
N GLU A 55 6.07 11.80 13.26
CA GLU A 55 7.52 11.85 13.37
C GLU A 55 8.05 10.90 14.46
N SER A 56 7.31 10.72 15.56
CA SER A 56 7.63 9.75 16.60
C SER A 56 7.41 8.28 16.22
N GLU A 57 6.87 8.01 15.03
CA GLU A 57 6.56 6.66 14.54
C GLU A 57 7.42 6.27 13.32
N GLN A 58 8.49 7.02 13.01
CA GLN A 58 9.33 6.77 11.84
C GLN A 58 10.00 5.39 11.88
N ASP A 59 10.47 4.94 13.05
CA ASP A 59 11.05 3.60 13.20
C ASP A 59 10.05 2.49 12.82
N VAL A 60 8.76 2.69 13.16
CA VAL A 60 7.69 1.74 12.82
C VAL A 60 7.43 1.77 11.31
N LYS A 61 7.38 2.96 10.73
CA LYS A 61 7.21 3.15 9.28
C LYS A 61 8.33 2.46 8.50
N GLU A 62 9.58 2.70 8.89
CA GLU A 62 10.76 2.14 8.25
C GLU A 62 10.78 0.62 8.37
N SER A 63 10.46 0.08 9.55
CA SER A 63 10.34 -1.36 9.77
C SER A 63 9.29 -2.01 8.85
N ILE A 64 8.14 -1.37 8.65
CA ILE A 64 7.11 -1.83 7.71
C ILE A 64 7.62 -1.76 6.27
N MET A 65 8.28 -0.66 5.86
CA MET A 65 8.84 -0.52 4.52
C MET A 65 9.90 -1.59 4.22
N ASN A 66 10.82 -1.81 5.16
CA ASN A 66 11.86 -2.84 5.05
C ASN A 66 11.24 -4.24 4.97
N TRP A 67 10.17 -4.51 5.72
CA TRP A 67 9.42 -5.76 5.59
C TRP A 67 8.73 -5.91 4.23
N ILE A 68 8.19 -4.83 3.64
CA ILE A 68 7.55 -4.88 2.33
C ILE A 68 8.53 -5.33 1.24
N ILE A 69 9.76 -4.84 1.28
CA ILE A 69 10.81 -5.18 0.32
C ILE A 69 11.50 -6.52 0.61
N ASP A 70 11.47 -7.00 1.86
CA ASP A 70 12.11 -8.26 2.25
C ASP A 70 11.26 -9.48 1.91
N CYS A 71 11.60 -10.17 0.82
CA CYS A 71 10.92 -11.38 0.36
C CYS A 71 11.22 -12.63 1.18
N LYS A 72 12.18 -12.58 2.10
CA LYS A 72 12.57 -13.69 2.98
C LYS A 72 12.23 -13.42 4.44
N ALA A 73 11.38 -12.43 4.71
CA ALA A 73 10.94 -12.08 6.05
C ALA A 73 10.41 -13.31 6.82
N SER A 74 10.89 -13.48 8.04
CA SER A 74 10.48 -14.63 8.87
C SER A 74 8.99 -14.54 9.25
N PRO A 75 8.34 -15.68 9.57
CA PRO A 75 6.96 -15.67 10.09
C PRO A 75 6.80 -14.81 11.35
N LYS A 76 7.81 -14.80 12.24
CA LYS A 76 7.81 -14.00 13.47
C LYS A 76 7.84 -12.50 13.17
N GLN A 77 8.71 -12.07 12.26
CA GLN A 77 8.78 -10.68 11.81
C GLN A 77 7.47 -10.25 11.14
N THR A 78 6.94 -11.09 10.26
CA THR A 78 5.66 -10.84 9.59
C THR A 78 4.52 -10.66 10.60
N ALA A 79 4.40 -11.56 11.59
CA ALA A 79 3.36 -11.43 12.62
C ALA A 79 3.46 -10.12 13.42
N GLN A 80 4.67 -9.68 13.74
CA GLN A 80 4.92 -8.42 14.43
C GLN A 80 4.53 -7.21 13.57
N ILE A 81 4.97 -7.18 12.30
CA ILE A 81 4.62 -6.09 11.37
C ILE A 81 3.10 -5.99 11.14
N LEU A 82 2.41 -7.12 10.96
CA LEU A 82 0.96 -7.13 10.83
C LEU A 82 0.24 -6.65 12.10
N LYS A 83 0.83 -6.84 13.29
CA LYS A 83 0.31 -6.30 14.55
C LYS A 83 0.47 -4.78 14.58
N ASP A 84 1.61 -4.26 14.15
CA ASP A 84 1.89 -2.82 14.10
C ASP A 84 1.00 -2.11 13.08
N ILE A 85 0.82 -2.69 11.89
CA ILE A 85 -0.14 -2.21 10.89
C ILE A 85 -1.56 -2.23 11.47
N ARG A 86 -2.01 -3.31 12.12
CA ARG A 86 -3.33 -3.35 12.78
C ARG A 86 -3.51 -2.27 13.82
N LYS A 87 -2.49 -2.02 14.65
CA LYS A 87 -2.51 -0.94 15.64
C LYS A 87 -2.67 0.42 14.94
N LYS A 88 -1.95 0.63 13.84
CA LYS A 88 -2.03 1.88 13.10
C LYS A 88 -3.40 2.09 12.45
N VAL A 89 -3.95 1.07 11.82
CA VAL A 89 -5.30 1.10 11.23
C VAL A 89 -6.37 1.36 12.29
N LYS A 90 -6.24 0.79 13.49
CA LYS A 90 -7.15 1.04 14.62
C LYS A 90 -7.08 2.47 15.16
N SER A 91 -5.91 3.09 15.13
CA SER A 91 -5.71 4.45 15.66
C SER A 91 -6.42 5.54 14.86
N GLY A 92 -6.87 5.26 13.64
CA GLY A 92 -7.62 6.21 12.83
C GLY A 92 -6.77 7.31 12.17
N ASP A 93 -5.44 7.28 12.31
CA ASP A 93 -4.49 8.13 11.55
C ASP A 93 -4.37 7.65 10.09
N THR A 94 -5.52 7.55 9.42
CA THR A 94 -5.65 7.19 8.02
C THR A 94 -5.93 8.46 7.24
N GLY A 95 -5.07 8.78 6.29
CA GLY A 95 -5.31 9.95 5.44
C GLY A 95 -6.58 9.74 4.63
N ALA A 96 -7.44 10.76 4.56
CA ALA A 96 -8.45 10.79 3.51
C ALA A 96 -7.72 10.56 2.19
N ALA A 97 -8.14 9.53 1.45
CA ALA A 97 -7.74 9.36 0.06
C ALA A 97 -8.21 10.63 -0.66
N GLY A 98 -7.29 11.56 -0.90
CA GLY A 98 -7.53 12.67 -1.79
C GLY A 98 -7.78 12.06 -3.15
N SER A 99 -9.04 12.03 -3.56
CA SER A 99 -9.48 11.66 -4.89
C SER A 99 -8.75 12.52 -5.92
N ALA A 100 -7.63 12.04 -6.43
CA ALA A 100 -7.12 12.45 -7.73
C ALA A 100 -7.69 11.49 -8.78
N PHE A 101 -9.02 11.56 -8.97
CA PHE A 101 -9.59 11.18 -10.25
C PHE A 101 -9.04 12.19 -11.26
N ILE A 102 -7.95 11.83 -11.95
CA ILE A 102 -7.56 12.56 -13.15
C ILE A 102 -8.57 12.15 -14.22
N THR A 103 -9.65 12.91 -14.31
CA THR A 103 -10.47 13.02 -15.51
C THR A 103 -9.58 13.62 -16.60
N ALA A 104 -8.90 12.77 -17.35
CA ALA A 104 -8.32 13.15 -18.64
C ALA A 104 -9.47 13.23 -19.67
N ILE A 105 -10.29 14.28 -19.58
CA ILE A 105 -11.18 14.66 -20.68
C ILE A 105 -10.40 15.64 -21.57
N ALA A 106 -10.03 15.12 -22.73
CA ALA A 106 -9.92 15.78 -24.03
C ALA A 106 -9.51 17.28 -24.04
N VAL A 107 -8.29 17.55 -24.50
CA VAL A 107 -8.03 18.72 -25.34
C VAL A 107 -7.35 18.25 -26.63
N LEU A 108 -8.20 18.19 -27.65
CA LEU A 108 -8.03 18.64 -29.03
C LEU A 108 -6.71 18.42 -29.80
N ALA A 109 -6.95 17.85 -30.99
CA ALA A 109 -6.50 18.31 -32.30
C ALA A 109 -5.08 17.94 -32.77
N ALA A 110 -5.08 17.00 -33.72
CA ALA A 110 -4.45 17.14 -35.04
C ALA A 110 -2.98 17.53 -35.08
N VAL A 111 -2.09 16.52 -35.07
CA VAL A 111 -0.83 16.59 -35.84
C VAL A 111 -0.52 15.20 -36.41
N LEU A 112 -0.81 15.07 -37.72
CA LEU A 112 -0.02 14.38 -38.75
C LEU A 112 0.40 12.91 -38.51
N VAL A 113 -0.34 11.98 -39.12
CA VAL A 113 0.30 10.86 -39.82
C VAL A 113 0.05 11.04 -41.31
N PHE A 114 0.88 11.90 -41.92
CA PHE A 114 1.33 11.65 -43.28
C PHE A 114 2.34 10.51 -43.19
N ASN A 115 2.03 9.35 -43.76
CA ASN A 115 2.91 8.57 -44.65
C ASN A 115 2.54 7.08 -44.68
N SER A 116 2.02 6.67 -45.84
CA SER A 116 2.35 5.42 -46.53
C SER A 116 1.70 5.58 -47.91
N TRP A 117 2.42 6.02 -48.96
CA TRP A 117 3.19 5.15 -49.88
C TRP A 117 2.42 3.89 -50.24
#